data_AF-A0A9W6JQH7-F1
#
_entry.id   AF-A0A9W6JQH7-F1
#
_cell.length_a   1.000
_cell.length_b   1.000
_cell.length_c   1.000
_cell.angle_alpha   90.00
_cell.angle_beta   90.00
_cell.angle_gamma   90.00
#
_symmetry.space_group_name_H-M   'P 1'
#
loop_
_entity.id
_entity.type
_entity.pdbx_description
1 polymer ?
#
loop_
_entity_poly.entity_id
_entity_poly.type
_entity_poly.pdbx_seq_one_letter_code
_entity_poly.pdbx_strand_id
1 'polypeptide(L)'
;MGDEAIDGRTSGAPAGSAVWPYAFAVLLAHVRRALWIIVAVVLLGVLIGVAVKATLPKRYAATAQLLIDPRALQVFPNEMVNNQLDANAAINFVESQMQMLTSERVLARLVRDEGLDKEPGFVADGEPSDAGLRGPLGPDAPLVDSATLTALRKALTVKRGERSYLVDVTATASSPDLATRIANGTVKAFMAEDAESRADSGRRLTKELTGRLETLRARLGASEAKAEAFRRDNGLTASGDKLVIEQRLEEAVTEAGAAQARLARAESRAQQLDRANRDLGSLGSLTATEDMRTVSYLIERLSAARENMAELNLNLGPRHPALTSARSRVDEIERRIRGELDRIRQAAQADLVRARAEQDDVTKRVASLTADLGKARQAQIELGALEQEVKANRDLLTSFETRSREADEFGRISAVNLRVASGAVPARAGSQIVATAAWAILGGALGLLVALGGVALWAMISVGRVAKRRGGAAATPTAAASGPAQAPANPVRAAAAAAKAGANPPGRGGRDLLQAG
;
A
#
# COMPACT_ATOMS: atom_id res chain seq x y z
N MET A 1 17.30 -123.67 -49.81
CA MET A 1 18.55 -124.43 -49.60
C MET A 1 19.69 -123.41 -49.55
N GLY A 2 20.32 -123.28 -48.38
CA GLY A 2 21.57 -122.54 -48.12
C GLY A 2 21.54 -121.03 -48.34
N ASP A 3 22.42 -120.20 -47.82
CA ASP A 3 23.30 -120.20 -46.65
C ASP A 3 23.85 -118.74 -46.57
N GLU A 4 24.44 -118.35 -45.44
CA GLU A 4 25.41 -117.24 -45.27
C GLU A 4 25.02 -115.72 -45.39
N ALA A 5 24.96 -115.07 -44.22
CA ALA A 5 25.91 -114.07 -43.66
C ALA A 5 26.18 -112.66 -44.28
N ILE A 6 26.29 -111.67 -43.36
CA ILE A 6 27.01 -110.35 -43.39
C ILE A 6 26.29 -109.23 -44.22
N ASP A 7 26.13 -107.95 -43.84
CA ASP A 7 26.88 -107.02 -42.98
C ASP A 7 25.96 -105.89 -42.45
N GLY A 8 26.40 -105.21 -41.39
CA GLY A 8 25.79 -103.99 -40.88
C GLY A 8 26.38 -102.72 -41.47
N ARG A 9 25.55 -101.67 -41.62
CA ARG A 9 25.98 -100.29 -41.33
C ARG A 9 24.80 -99.33 -41.18
N THR A 10 24.94 -98.52 -40.14
CA THR A 10 24.03 -97.54 -39.58
C THR A 10 24.04 -96.21 -40.36
N SER A 11 22.88 -95.55 -40.38
CA SER A 11 22.64 -94.22 -40.92
C SER A 11 23.11 -93.11 -39.97
N GLY A 12 23.78 -92.09 -40.51
CA GLY A 12 24.25 -90.90 -39.78
C GLY A 12 23.25 -89.75 -39.79
N ALA A 13 23.15 -89.04 -38.66
CA ALA A 13 22.43 -87.78 -38.48
C ALA A 13 23.42 -86.59 -38.35
N PRO A 14 23.09 -85.38 -38.84
CA PRO A 14 24.02 -84.24 -38.86
C PRO A 14 24.09 -83.46 -37.54
N ALA A 15 25.30 -82.99 -37.22
CA ALA A 15 25.67 -82.23 -36.03
C ALA A 15 25.48 -80.71 -36.22
N GLY A 16 24.81 -80.03 -35.27
CA GLY A 16 24.59 -78.58 -35.35
C GLY A 16 24.31 -77.80 -34.05
N SER A 17 24.32 -78.40 -32.86
CA SER A 17 23.88 -77.71 -31.62
C SER A 17 24.93 -77.59 -30.48
N ALA A 18 26.20 -77.93 -30.71
CA ALA A 18 27.18 -78.10 -29.61
C ALA A 18 28.16 -76.93 -29.35
N VAL A 19 27.92 -75.71 -29.88
CA VAL A 19 28.91 -74.61 -29.76
C VAL A 19 28.77 -73.79 -28.46
N TRP A 20 27.55 -73.56 -27.99
CA TRP A 20 27.27 -72.80 -26.75
C TRP A 20 27.70 -73.51 -25.44
N PRO A 21 27.44 -74.81 -25.22
CA PRO A 21 27.84 -75.47 -23.98
C PRO A 21 29.36 -75.59 -23.83
N TYR A 22 30.10 -75.71 -24.94
CA TYR A 22 31.56 -75.74 -24.93
C TYR A 22 32.18 -74.37 -24.62
N ALA A 23 31.65 -73.29 -25.21
CA ALA A 23 32.10 -71.93 -24.90
C ALA A 23 31.87 -71.59 -23.42
N PHE A 24 30.72 -71.99 -22.85
CA PHE A 24 30.38 -71.78 -21.45
C PHE A 24 31.30 -72.59 -20.51
N ALA A 25 31.59 -73.85 -20.84
CA ALA A 25 32.49 -74.70 -20.05
C ALA A 25 33.95 -74.18 -20.04
N VAL A 26 34.44 -73.67 -21.18
CA VAL A 26 35.79 -73.08 -21.28
C VAL A 26 35.89 -71.80 -20.46
N LEU A 27 34.87 -70.94 -20.50
CA LEU A 27 34.80 -69.72 -19.71
C LEU A 27 34.76 -70.02 -18.21
N LEU A 28 33.94 -71.00 -17.79
CA LEU A 28 33.85 -71.41 -16.38
C LEU A 28 35.16 -72.02 -15.86
N ALA A 29 35.87 -72.78 -16.68
CA ALA A 29 37.18 -73.33 -16.33
C ALA A 29 38.26 -72.24 -16.19
N HIS A 30 38.20 -71.19 -17.03
CA HIS A 30 39.12 -70.04 -16.95
C HIS A 30 38.82 -69.17 -15.73
N VAL A 31 37.54 -68.91 -15.43
CA VAL A 31 37.12 -68.20 -14.22
C VAL A 31 37.54 -68.95 -12.96
N ARG A 32 37.40 -70.28 -12.92
CA ARG A 32 37.81 -71.09 -11.75
C ARG A 32 39.32 -71.11 -11.53
N ARG A 33 40.12 -71.04 -12.61
CA ARG A 33 41.59 -70.88 -12.52
C ARG A 33 42.02 -69.46 -12.16
N ALA A 34 41.31 -68.46 -12.66
CA ALA A 34 41.57 -67.05 -12.40
C ALA A 34 40.90 -66.54 -11.11
N LEU A 35 40.23 -67.41 -10.34
CA LEU A 35 39.43 -67.04 -9.18
C LEU A 35 40.26 -66.28 -8.13
N TRP A 36 41.51 -66.69 -7.92
CA TRP A 36 42.46 -65.98 -7.05
C TRP A 36 42.88 -64.61 -7.58
N ILE A 37 42.97 -64.44 -8.90
CA ILE A 37 43.28 -63.15 -9.55
C ILE A 37 42.07 -62.22 -9.45
N ILE A 38 40.86 -62.72 -9.68
CA ILE A 38 39.61 -61.95 -9.54
C ILE A 38 39.47 -61.46 -8.09
N VAL A 39 39.68 -62.34 -7.11
CA VAL A 39 39.65 -61.97 -5.68
C VAL A 39 40.72 -60.92 -5.36
N ALA A 40 41.95 -61.05 -5.89
CA ALA A 40 43.02 -60.07 -5.67
C ALA A 40 42.70 -58.68 -6.26
N VAL A 41 42.14 -58.63 -7.48
CA VAL A 41 41.77 -57.36 -8.14
C VAL A 41 40.55 -56.70 -7.47
N VAL A 42 39.58 -57.48 -7.01
CA VAL A 42 38.44 -56.96 -6.22
C VAL A 42 38.92 -56.42 -4.88
N LEU A 43 39.80 -57.12 -4.17
CA LEU A 43 40.41 -56.63 -2.93
C LEU A 43 41.20 -55.34 -3.16
N LEU A 44 41.96 -55.26 -4.25
CA LEU A 44 42.68 -54.05 -4.63
C LEU A 44 41.70 -52.89 -4.91
N GLY A 45 40.60 -53.15 -5.61
CA GLY A 45 39.55 -52.16 -5.87
C GLY A 45 38.87 -51.66 -4.59
N VAL A 46 38.57 -52.55 -3.65
CA VAL A 46 38.06 -52.20 -2.31
C VAL A 46 39.08 -51.32 -1.56
N LEU A 47 40.37 -51.69 -1.59
CA LEU A 47 41.44 -50.96 -0.90
C LEU A 47 41.64 -49.55 -1.50
N ILE A 48 41.58 -49.43 -2.82
CA ILE A 48 41.58 -48.13 -3.52
C ILE A 48 40.34 -47.32 -3.14
N GLY A 49 39.15 -47.93 -3.12
CA GLY A 49 37.92 -47.24 -2.70
C GLY A 49 37.99 -46.68 -1.29
N VAL A 50 38.55 -47.45 -0.35
CA VAL A 50 38.78 -47.00 1.03
C VAL A 50 39.85 -45.90 1.10
N ALA A 51 40.95 -46.04 0.35
CA ALA A 51 42.02 -45.04 0.30
C ALA A 51 41.53 -43.71 -0.29
N VAL A 52 40.77 -43.75 -1.39
CA VAL A 52 40.13 -42.57 -1.98
C VAL A 52 39.24 -41.90 -0.94
N LYS A 53 38.35 -42.64 -0.26
CA LYS A 53 37.51 -42.07 0.80
C LYS A 53 38.33 -41.45 1.93
N ALA A 54 39.48 -42.03 2.29
CA ALA A 54 40.35 -41.48 3.34
C ALA A 54 40.98 -40.14 2.93
N THR A 55 41.13 -39.87 1.63
CA THR A 55 41.63 -38.60 1.09
C THR A 55 40.55 -37.52 0.91
N LEU A 56 39.25 -37.85 0.95
CA LEU A 56 38.19 -36.84 0.88
C LEU A 56 38.10 -36.03 2.19
N PRO A 57 37.96 -34.69 2.12
CA PRO A 57 37.86 -33.84 3.30
C PRO A 57 36.62 -34.19 4.14
N LYS A 58 36.80 -34.23 5.46
CA LYS A 58 35.70 -34.43 6.41
C LYS A 58 34.79 -33.21 6.38
N ARG A 59 33.48 -33.42 6.21
CA ARG A 59 32.46 -32.37 6.34
C ARG A 59 31.58 -32.64 7.55
N TYR A 60 31.46 -31.63 8.41
CA TYR A 60 30.60 -31.63 9.58
C TYR A 60 29.37 -30.77 9.28
N ALA A 61 28.20 -31.16 9.76
CA ALA A 61 26.95 -30.43 9.55
C ALA A 61 26.32 -30.13 10.90
N ALA A 62 26.00 -28.87 11.20
CA ALA A 62 25.31 -28.48 12.44
C ALA A 62 23.99 -27.78 12.09
N THR A 63 22.92 -28.09 12.82
CA THR A 63 21.56 -27.61 12.51
C THR A 63 20.99 -26.80 13.67
N ALA A 64 20.59 -25.56 13.42
CA ALA A 64 19.82 -24.72 14.33
C ALA A 64 18.35 -24.68 13.88
N GLN A 65 17.40 -24.60 14.81
CA GLN A 65 15.98 -24.56 14.51
C GLN A 65 15.37 -23.22 14.91
N LEU A 66 14.71 -22.58 13.95
CA LEU A 66 14.02 -21.30 14.11
C LEU A 66 12.51 -21.50 13.89
N LEU A 67 11.70 -21.11 14.87
CA LEU A 67 10.25 -21.05 14.72
C LEU A 67 9.86 -19.69 14.15
N ILE A 68 9.12 -19.70 13.05
CA ILE A 68 8.57 -18.52 12.38
C ILE A 68 7.05 -18.55 12.50
N ASP A 69 6.46 -17.75 13.40
CA ASP A 69 5.00 -17.75 13.59
C ASP A 69 4.32 -16.74 12.64
N PRO A 70 3.52 -17.20 11.66
CA PRO A 70 2.82 -16.31 10.73
C PRO A 70 1.62 -15.58 11.37
N ARG A 71 1.17 -15.99 12.57
CA ARG A 71 -0.04 -15.42 13.22
C ARG A 71 0.24 -14.12 13.96
N ALA A 72 1.50 -13.86 14.26
CA ALA A 72 1.93 -12.66 14.98
C ALA A 72 1.97 -11.40 14.08
N LEU A 73 1.49 -11.49 12.83
CA LEU A 73 1.34 -10.38 11.87
C LEU A 73 0.01 -9.59 11.99
N GLN A 74 -0.81 -9.84 13.02
CA GLN A 74 -2.07 -9.12 13.22
C GLN A 74 -1.81 -7.72 13.79
N VAL A 75 -1.46 -6.77 12.92
CA VAL A 75 -1.02 -5.41 13.29
C VAL A 75 -2.20 -4.45 13.56
N PHE A 76 -3.44 -4.78 13.16
CA PHE A 76 -4.62 -3.94 13.43
C PHE A 76 -5.86 -4.77 13.82
N PRO A 77 -6.30 -4.75 15.08
CA PRO A 77 -7.56 -5.35 15.48
C PRO A 77 -8.68 -4.35 15.18
N ASN A 78 -9.19 -4.30 13.93
CA ASN A 78 -10.54 -3.82 13.56
C ASN A 78 -10.73 -3.45 12.07
N GLU A 79 -9.74 -3.63 11.20
CA GLU A 79 -10.05 -3.57 9.76
C GLU A 79 -10.83 -4.83 9.40
N MET A 80 -12.08 -4.66 8.93
CA MET A 80 -12.96 -5.70 8.37
C MET A 80 -12.39 -6.29 7.07
N VAL A 81 -11.09 -6.59 7.04
CA VAL A 81 -10.44 -7.34 5.98
C VAL A 81 -10.47 -8.79 6.43
N ASN A 82 -11.24 -9.59 5.68
CA ASN A 82 -11.46 -11.02 5.83
C ASN A 82 -10.20 -11.78 6.34
N ASN A 83 -10.10 -11.96 7.66
CA ASN A 83 -8.85 -12.29 8.35
C ASN A 83 -8.63 -13.80 8.55
N GLN A 84 -8.99 -14.61 7.56
CA GLN A 84 -8.46 -15.97 7.49
C GLN A 84 -7.21 -15.91 6.63
N LEU A 85 -6.03 -15.81 7.25
CA LEU A 85 -4.80 -16.16 6.54
C LEU A 85 -5.00 -17.58 6.01
N ASP A 86 -5.14 -17.71 4.69
CA ASP A 86 -5.17 -19.00 4.01
C ASP A 86 -3.94 -19.80 4.45
N ALA A 87 -4.09 -21.10 4.70
CA ALA A 87 -2.98 -21.99 5.04
C ALA A 87 -1.85 -21.89 3.99
N ASN A 88 -2.21 -21.62 2.74
CA ASN A 88 -1.25 -21.37 1.66
C ASN A 88 -0.48 -20.06 1.83
N ALA A 89 -1.13 -18.98 2.30
CA ALA A 89 -0.48 -17.70 2.55
C ALA A 89 0.53 -17.77 3.71
N ALA A 90 0.20 -18.52 4.77
CA ALA A 90 1.10 -18.79 5.88
C ALA A 90 2.35 -19.58 5.44
N ILE A 91 2.18 -20.56 4.54
CA ILE A 91 3.30 -21.33 3.97
C ILE A 91 4.20 -20.44 3.10
N ASN A 92 3.61 -19.63 2.22
CA ASN A 92 4.36 -18.71 1.36
C ASN A 92 5.14 -17.65 2.17
N PHE A 93 4.60 -17.20 3.31
CA PHE A 93 5.30 -16.31 4.23
C PHE A 93 6.57 -16.96 4.78
N VAL A 94 6.48 -18.20 5.29
CA VAL A 94 7.65 -18.91 5.84
C VAL A 94 8.69 -19.18 4.75
N GLU A 95 8.28 -19.55 3.54
CA GLU A 95 9.20 -19.74 2.40
C GLU A 95 9.94 -18.44 2.04
N SER A 96 9.24 -17.29 2.08
CA SER A 96 9.87 -15.99 1.85
C SER A 96 10.90 -15.65 2.93
N GLN A 97 10.60 -15.98 4.20
CA GLN A 97 11.55 -15.81 5.31
C GLN A 97 12.76 -16.75 5.17
N MET A 98 12.58 -17.96 4.63
CA MET A 98 13.69 -18.87 4.30
C MET A 98 14.62 -18.31 3.23
N GLN A 99 14.07 -17.65 2.21
CA GLN A 99 14.91 -16.94 1.23
C GLN A 99 15.65 -15.77 1.88
N MET A 100 15.00 -15.01 2.78
CA MET A 100 15.63 -13.92 3.52
C MET A 100 16.76 -14.39 4.45
N LEU A 101 16.67 -15.59 5.04
CA LEU A 101 17.74 -16.21 5.83
C LEU A 101 19.07 -16.38 5.05
N THR A 102 18.99 -16.52 3.72
CA THR A 102 20.16 -16.63 2.82
C THR A 102 20.43 -15.34 2.03
N SER A 103 19.74 -14.25 2.37
CA SER A 103 19.93 -12.96 1.73
C SER A 103 21.32 -12.40 2.00
N GLU A 104 21.80 -11.58 1.07
CA GLU A 104 23.13 -10.98 1.15
C GLU A 104 23.35 -10.19 2.44
N ARG A 105 22.34 -9.48 2.96
CA ARG A 105 22.46 -8.70 4.19
C ARG A 105 22.71 -9.58 5.42
N VAL A 106 21.97 -10.69 5.53
CA VAL A 106 22.13 -11.65 6.61
C VAL A 106 23.49 -12.34 6.54
N LEU A 107 23.89 -12.77 5.34
CA LEU A 107 25.18 -13.42 5.13
C LEU A 107 26.37 -12.46 5.34
N ALA A 108 26.26 -11.20 4.89
CA ALA A 108 27.29 -10.19 5.13
C ALA A 108 27.40 -9.81 6.61
N ARG A 109 26.28 -9.74 7.34
CA ARG A 109 26.27 -9.58 8.80
C ARG A 109 26.90 -10.78 9.49
N LEU A 110 26.62 -12.01 9.03
CA LEU A 110 27.26 -13.21 9.55
C LEU A 110 28.78 -13.21 9.36
N VAL A 111 29.27 -12.83 8.17
CA VAL A 111 30.71 -12.74 7.90
C VAL A 111 31.37 -11.74 8.87
N ARG A 112 30.74 -10.58 9.09
CA ARG A 112 31.24 -9.55 10.01
C ARG A 112 31.21 -9.99 11.48
N ASP A 113 30.11 -10.58 11.92
CA ASP A 113 29.89 -10.93 13.33
C ASP A 113 30.74 -12.14 13.77
N GLU A 114 30.95 -13.12 12.89
CA GLU A 114 31.71 -14.35 13.17
C GLU A 114 33.15 -14.34 12.61
N GLY A 115 33.56 -13.27 11.92
CA GLY A 115 34.92 -13.13 11.37
C GLY A 115 35.28 -14.19 10.32
N LEU A 116 34.31 -14.57 9.48
CA LEU A 116 34.50 -15.62 8.46
C LEU A 116 35.41 -15.19 7.30
N ASP A 117 35.71 -13.90 7.22
CA ASP A 117 36.68 -13.28 6.30
C ASP A 117 38.12 -13.71 6.58
N LYS A 118 38.37 -14.39 7.70
CA LYS A 118 39.71 -14.87 8.12
C LYS A 118 39.80 -16.39 8.20
N GLU A 119 38.70 -17.10 7.95
CA GLU A 119 38.61 -18.55 8.14
C GLU A 119 39.04 -19.33 6.88
N PRO A 120 39.95 -20.33 7.00
CA PRO A 120 40.39 -21.15 5.87
C PRO A 120 39.21 -21.86 5.19
N GLY A 121 39.02 -21.63 3.89
CA GLY A 121 37.91 -22.17 3.09
C GLY A 121 36.77 -21.17 2.80
N PHE A 122 36.80 -19.98 3.42
CA PHE A 122 35.89 -18.87 3.11
C PHE A 122 36.63 -17.61 2.62
N VAL A 123 37.95 -17.58 2.75
CA VAL A 123 38.86 -16.62 2.10
C VAL A 123 39.09 -17.03 0.65
N ALA A 124 39.02 -16.09 -0.30
CA ALA A 124 39.40 -16.34 -1.67
C ALA A 124 40.92 -16.55 -1.77
N ASP A 125 41.35 -17.67 -2.35
CA ASP A 125 42.75 -17.91 -2.70
C ASP A 125 43.10 -17.06 -3.95
N GLY A 126 43.24 -15.75 -3.79
CA GLY A 126 43.57 -14.82 -4.88
C GLY A 126 43.52 -13.36 -4.44
N GLU A 127 44.39 -12.53 -5.04
CA GLU A 127 44.62 -11.11 -4.74
C GLU A 127 43.36 -10.28 -4.43
N PRO A 128 43.46 -9.24 -3.58
CA PRO A 128 42.33 -8.35 -3.26
C PRO A 128 41.84 -7.68 -4.55
N SER A 129 40.79 -8.24 -5.15
CA SER A 129 40.15 -7.61 -6.29
C SER A 129 39.38 -6.37 -5.83
N ASP A 130 39.76 -5.20 -6.36
CA ASP A 130 39.16 -3.87 -6.17
C ASP A 130 37.66 -3.76 -6.53
N ALA A 131 36.98 -4.87 -6.81
CA ALA A 131 35.55 -4.94 -7.12
C ALA A 131 34.67 -4.96 -5.86
N GLY A 132 35.10 -4.24 -4.82
CA GLY A 132 34.33 -4.05 -3.61
C GLY A 132 33.02 -3.30 -3.89
N LEU A 133 31.89 -4.00 -3.86
CA LEU A 133 30.58 -3.37 -3.87
C LEU A 133 30.38 -2.61 -2.56
N ARG A 134 30.60 -1.29 -2.61
CA ARG A 134 30.21 -0.36 -1.53
C ARG A 134 28.70 -0.45 -1.32
N GLY A 135 28.29 -1.17 -0.29
CA GLY A 135 26.91 -1.16 0.19
C GLY A 135 26.53 0.20 0.79
N PRO A 136 25.24 0.51 0.94
CA PRO A 136 24.74 1.81 1.43
C PRO A 136 25.00 2.06 2.94
N LEU A 137 25.88 1.28 3.56
CA LEU A 137 26.18 1.29 5.00
C LEU A 137 27.56 1.93 5.27
N GLY A 138 27.70 3.21 4.93
CA GLY A 138 28.81 4.07 5.36
C GLY A 138 30.22 3.73 4.80
N PRO A 139 31.18 4.67 4.90
CA PRO A 139 32.51 4.55 4.30
C PRO A 139 33.48 3.54 4.95
N ASP A 140 33.11 2.94 6.09
CA ASP A 140 34.01 2.08 6.91
C ASP A 140 33.59 0.60 6.98
N ALA A 141 32.62 0.14 6.18
CA ALA A 141 32.24 -1.28 6.17
C ALA A 141 33.28 -2.12 5.40
N PRO A 142 33.86 -3.18 6.01
CA PRO A 142 34.76 -4.07 5.29
C PRO A 142 34.02 -4.70 4.11
N LEU A 143 34.63 -4.60 2.93
CA LEU A 143 34.13 -5.18 1.69
C LEU A 143 34.03 -6.69 1.87
N VAL A 144 32.81 -7.21 2.04
CA VAL A 144 32.59 -8.66 2.09
C VAL A 144 32.73 -9.18 0.66
N ASP A 145 33.73 -10.03 0.43
CA ASP A 145 33.97 -10.59 -0.89
C ASP A 145 32.80 -11.46 -1.37
N SER A 146 32.43 -11.28 -2.63
CA SER A 146 31.39 -12.05 -3.33
C SER A 146 31.69 -13.56 -3.33
N ALA A 147 32.98 -13.94 -3.30
CA ALA A 147 33.40 -15.34 -3.20
C ALA A 147 33.03 -15.95 -1.83
N THR A 148 33.26 -15.22 -0.74
CA THR A 148 32.89 -15.62 0.63
C THR A 148 31.37 -15.82 0.76
N LEU A 149 30.57 -14.89 0.22
CA LEU A 149 29.11 -15.01 0.21
C LEU A 149 28.64 -16.24 -0.60
N THR A 150 29.29 -16.53 -1.72
CA THR A 150 28.95 -17.70 -2.57
C THR A 150 29.32 -19.01 -1.88
N ALA A 151 30.47 -19.06 -1.21
CA ALA A 151 30.88 -20.21 -0.40
C ALA A 151 29.90 -20.46 0.75
N LEU A 152 29.46 -19.39 1.43
CA LEU A 152 28.50 -19.46 2.53
C LEU A 152 27.11 -19.91 2.07
N ARG A 153 26.61 -19.43 0.92
CA ARG A 153 25.36 -19.93 0.32
C ARG A 153 25.42 -21.42 -0.01
N LYS A 154 26.57 -21.94 -0.44
CA LYS A 154 26.76 -23.38 -0.70
C LYS A 154 26.88 -24.20 0.59
N ALA A 155 27.45 -23.60 1.64
CA ALA A 155 27.64 -24.24 2.93
C ALA A 155 26.36 -24.31 3.77
N LEU A 156 25.41 -23.39 3.54
CA LEU A 156 24.13 -23.32 4.22
C LEU A 156 23.03 -24.05 3.44
N THR A 157 22.25 -24.85 4.16
CA THR A 157 21.03 -25.49 3.66
C THR A 157 19.90 -25.15 4.62
N VAL A 158 18.91 -24.41 4.12
CA VAL A 158 17.72 -24.02 4.88
C VAL A 158 16.55 -24.87 4.40
N LYS A 159 15.88 -25.58 5.32
CA LYS A 159 14.72 -26.42 5.00
C LYS A 159 13.62 -26.22 6.05
N ARG A 160 12.37 -26.27 5.61
CA ARG A 160 11.22 -26.31 6.51
C ARG A 160 10.89 -27.75 6.89
N GLY A 161 10.50 -27.97 8.14
CA GLY A 161 9.91 -29.25 8.56
C GLY A 161 8.55 -29.48 7.88
N GLU A 162 8.27 -30.70 7.44
CA GLU A 162 6.96 -31.03 6.86
C GLU A 162 5.83 -30.72 7.84
N ARG A 163 4.83 -29.95 7.37
CA ARG A 163 3.65 -29.54 8.18
C ARG A 163 3.99 -28.75 9.46
N SER A 164 5.16 -28.11 9.49
CA SER A 164 5.63 -27.30 10.60
C SER A 164 6.04 -25.89 10.14
N TYR A 165 6.07 -24.96 11.09
CA TYR A 165 6.66 -23.62 10.93
C TYR A 165 8.10 -23.52 11.49
N LEU A 166 8.70 -24.68 11.81
CA LEU A 166 10.11 -24.77 12.14
C LEU A 166 10.93 -24.79 10.85
N VAL A 167 11.96 -23.94 10.84
CA VAL A 167 12.97 -23.84 9.81
C VAL A 167 14.29 -24.36 10.36
N ASP A 168 14.81 -25.41 9.74
CA ASP A 168 16.11 -26.01 10.02
C ASP A 168 17.17 -25.29 9.19
N VAL A 169 18.09 -24.60 9.87
CA VAL A 169 19.26 -23.95 9.28
C VAL A 169 20.46 -24.84 9.51
N THR A 170 20.88 -25.57 8.47
CA THR A 170 22.02 -26.49 8.53
C THR A 170 23.25 -25.87 7.87
N ALA A 171 24.35 -25.74 8.61
CA ALA A 171 25.63 -25.27 8.09
C ALA A 171 26.62 -26.44 7.95
N THR A 172 27.35 -26.49 6.85
CA THR A 172 28.40 -27.48 6.59
C THR A 172 29.78 -26.84 6.60
N ALA A 173 30.71 -27.39 7.39
CA ALA A 173 32.06 -26.85 7.53
C ALA A 173 33.12 -27.95 7.76
N SER A 174 34.40 -27.57 7.67
CA SER A 174 35.55 -28.46 7.87
C SER A 174 35.77 -28.86 9.33
N SER A 175 35.23 -28.10 10.28
CA SER A 175 35.27 -28.40 11.72
C SER A 175 33.86 -28.36 12.35
N PRO A 176 33.60 -29.16 13.40
CA PRO A 176 32.31 -29.17 14.08
C PRO A 176 32.00 -27.82 14.74
N ASP A 177 33.01 -27.17 15.33
CA ASP A 177 32.83 -25.86 15.97
C ASP A 177 32.50 -24.76 14.97
N LEU A 178 33.16 -24.75 13.80
CA LEU A 178 32.87 -23.79 12.73
C LEU A 178 31.46 -24.00 12.17
N ALA A 179 31.03 -25.25 11.98
CA ALA A 179 29.66 -25.54 11.55
C ALA A 179 28.62 -25.01 12.56
N THR A 180 28.86 -25.19 13.86
CA THR A 180 27.99 -24.69 14.92
C THR A 180 27.96 -23.16 14.98
N ARG A 181 29.12 -22.50 14.87
CA ARG A 181 29.22 -21.03 14.81
C ARG A 181 28.43 -20.48 13.63
N ILE A 182 28.63 -21.03 12.43
CA ILE A 182 27.93 -20.59 11.22
C ILE A 182 26.41 -20.77 11.36
N ALA A 183 25.93 -21.93 11.84
CA ALA A 183 24.49 -22.19 11.98
C ALA A 183 23.81 -21.25 13.01
N ASN A 184 24.37 -21.12 14.22
CA ASN A 184 23.83 -20.24 15.25
C ASN A 184 23.97 -18.75 14.87
N GLY A 185 25.12 -18.39 14.30
CA GLY A 185 25.41 -17.05 13.80
C GLY A 185 24.41 -16.63 12.72
N THR A 186 24.05 -17.54 11.79
CA THR A 186 23.06 -17.26 10.74
C THR A 186 21.70 -16.88 11.35
N VAL A 187 21.23 -17.66 12.34
CA VAL A 187 19.96 -17.38 13.03
C VAL A 187 20.03 -16.05 13.77
N LYS A 188 21.12 -15.77 14.49
CA LYS A 188 21.32 -14.50 15.22
C LYS A 188 21.39 -13.30 14.27
N ALA A 189 22.12 -13.42 13.17
CA ALA A 189 22.25 -12.38 12.16
C ALA A 189 20.90 -12.08 11.50
N PHE A 190 20.10 -13.12 11.20
CA PHE A 190 18.76 -12.95 10.67
C PHE A 190 17.81 -12.25 11.63
N MET A 191 17.79 -12.66 12.91
CA MET A 191 16.97 -11.99 13.92
C MET A 191 17.35 -10.52 14.10
N ALA A 192 18.64 -10.21 14.05
CA ALA A 192 19.12 -8.84 14.14
C ALA A 192 18.77 -8.00 12.90
N GLU A 193 18.90 -8.57 11.70
CA GLU A 193 18.50 -7.92 10.43
C GLU A 193 16.98 -7.70 10.36
N ASP A 194 16.15 -8.66 10.80
CA ASP A 194 14.70 -8.49 10.88
C ASP A 194 14.33 -7.37 11.87
N ALA A 195 14.96 -7.34 13.05
CA ALA A 195 14.75 -6.28 14.03
C ALA A 195 15.15 -4.89 13.48
N GLU A 196 16.29 -4.79 12.80
CA GLU A 196 16.76 -3.56 12.18
C GLU A 196 15.86 -3.11 11.03
N SER A 197 15.48 -4.02 10.13
CA SER A 197 14.55 -3.76 9.02
C SER A 197 13.18 -3.27 9.50
N ARG A 198 12.67 -3.85 10.60
CA ARG A 198 11.43 -3.39 11.26
C ARG A 198 11.61 -2.01 11.89
N ALA A 199 12.70 -1.79 12.62
CA ALA A 199 12.99 -0.48 13.22
C ALA A 199 13.12 0.61 12.15
N ASP A 200 13.77 0.32 11.02
CA ASP A 200 13.86 1.20 9.86
C ASP A 200 12.51 1.50 9.22
N SER A 201 11.69 0.48 9.03
CA SER A 201 10.34 0.64 8.49
C SER A 201 9.45 1.44 9.42
N GLY A 202 9.57 1.21 10.74
CA GLY A 202 8.92 2.01 11.78
C GLY A 202 9.38 3.47 11.73
N ARG A 203 10.69 3.74 11.71
CA ARG A 203 11.24 5.10 11.58
C ARG A 203 10.74 5.83 10.33
N ARG A 204 10.68 5.15 9.18
CA ARG A 204 10.13 5.71 7.93
C ARG A 204 8.65 6.04 8.08
N LEU A 205 7.85 5.12 8.61
CA LEU A 205 6.43 5.34 8.87
C LEU A 205 6.19 6.50 9.84
N THR A 206 6.92 6.57 10.96
CA THR A 206 6.83 7.68 11.91
C THR A 206 7.17 9.02 11.24
N LYS A 207 8.20 9.05 10.39
CA LYS A 207 8.57 10.27 9.64
C LYS A 207 7.45 10.68 8.67
N GLU A 208 6.86 9.74 7.95
CA GLU A 208 5.73 10.01 7.05
C GLU A 208 4.48 10.50 7.82
N LEU A 209 4.14 9.85 8.94
CA LEU A 209 3.04 10.24 9.82
C LEU A 209 3.26 11.65 10.38
N THR A 210 4.46 11.97 10.85
CA THR A 210 4.81 13.30 11.37
C THR A 210 4.65 14.35 10.28
N GLY A 211 5.20 14.13 9.09
CA GLY A 211 5.05 15.04 7.95
C GLY A 211 3.59 15.22 7.52
N ARG A 212 2.78 14.16 7.61
CA ARG A 212 1.35 14.23 7.33
C ARG A 212 0.60 15.06 8.38
N LEU A 213 0.91 14.88 9.67
CA LEU A 213 0.34 15.67 10.76
C LEU A 213 0.71 17.15 10.64
N GLU A 214 1.96 17.48 10.30
CA GLU A 214 2.38 18.87 10.03
C GLU A 214 1.59 19.48 8.87
N THR A 215 1.41 18.73 7.78
CA THR A 215 0.59 19.16 6.64
C THR A 215 -0.87 19.43 7.05
N LEU A 216 -1.46 18.55 7.86
CA LEU A 216 -2.83 18.70 8.36
C LEU A 216 -2.96 19.91 9.30
N ARG A 217 -1.98 20.14 10.19
CA ARG A 217 -1.95 21.33 11.06
C ARG A 217 -1.83 22.62 10.25
N ALA A 218 -0.95 22.65 9.24
CA ALA A 218 -0.81 23.80 8.35
C ALA A 218 -2.11 24.06 7.58
N ARG A 219 -2.79 23.01 7.09
CA ARG A 219 -4.08 23.13 6.41
C ARG A 219 -5.18 23.64 7.33
N LEU A 220 -5.25 23.14 8.57
CA LEU A 220 -6.18 23.63 9.58
C LEU A 220 -5.96 25.12 9.84
N GLY A 221 -4.71 25.53 10.13
CA GLY A 221 -4.35 26.93 10.36
C GLY A 221 -4.67 27.84 9.17
N ALA A 222 -4.44 27.37 7.94
CA ALA A 222 -4.82 28.10 6.73
C ALA A 222 -6.35 28.26 6.60
N SER A 223 -7.13 27.20 6.87
CA SER A 223 -8.59 27.28 6.85
C SER A 223 -9.16 28.19 7.94
N GLU A 224 -8.59 28.16 9.15
CA GLU A 224 -8.97 29.03 10.26
C GLU A 224 -8.66 30.50 9.94
N ALA A 225 -7.44 30.78 9.46
CA ALA A 225 -7.06 32.13 9.04
C ALA A 225 -7.96 32.67 7.92
N LYS A 226 -8.35 31.82 6.97
CA LYS A 226 -9.28 32.18 5.89
C LYS A 226 -10.68 32.50 6.42
N ALA A 227 -11.22 31.68 7.33
CA ALA A 227 -12.52 31.92 7.96
C ALA A 227 -12.52 33.22 8.78
N GLU A 228 -11.48 33.46 9.59
CA GLU A 228 -11.35 34.68 10.38
C GLU A 228 -11.14 35.93 9.53
N ALA A 229 -10.31 35.86 8.48
CA ALA A 229 -10.14 36.97 7.54
C ALA A 229 -11.48 37.30 6.88
N PHE A 230 -12.20 36.29 6.38
CA PHE A 230 -13.51 36.47 5.77
C PHE A 230 -14.54 37.09 6.74
N ARG A 231 -14.55 36.66 8.00
CA ARG A 231 -15.42 37.22 9.05
C ARG A 231 -15.13 38.71 9.27
N ARG A 232 -13.85 39.09 9.36
CA ARG A 232 -13.42 40.49 9.54
C ARG A 232 -13.74 41.35 8.32
N ASP A 233 -13.39 40.88 7.12
CA ASP A 233 -13.53 41.64 5.87
C ASP A 233 -15.01 41.93 5.54
N ASN A 234 -15.91 41.03 5.95
CA ASN A 234 -17.35 41.20 5.78
C ASN A 234 -18.06 41.80 7.01
N GLY A 235 -17.31 42.21 8.05
CA GLY A 235 -17.89 42.82 9.24
C GLY A 235 -18.90 41.93 9.99
N LEU A 236 -18.75 40.60 9.89
CA LEU A 236 -19.64 39.60 10.49
C LEU A 236 -19.37 39.43 11.99
N THR A 237 -19.16 40.54 12.69
CA THR A 237 -19.08 40.60 14.15
C THR A 237 -20.49 40.40 14.72
N ALA A 238 -20.68 39.26 15.37
CA ALA A 238 -21.88 38.98 16.14
C ALA A 238 -21.74 39.54 17.57
N SER A 239 -22.83 40.02 18.13
CA SER A 239 -22.95 40.31 19.57
C SER A 239 -23.99 39.34 20.14
N GLY A 240 -23.52 38.19 20.64
CA GLY A 240 -24.39 37.06 20.95
C GLY A 240 -24.88 36.37 19.67
N ASP A 241 -26.18 36.05 19.58
CA ASP A 241 -26.78 35.31 18.46
C ASP A 241 -27.19 36.20 17.26
N LYS A 242 -27.11 37.53 17.39
CA LYS A 242 -27.53 38.48 16.33
C LYS A 242 -26.35 39.25 15.74
N LEU A 243 -26.44 39.56 14.45
CA LEU A 243 -25.53 40.48 13.79
C LEU A 243 -25.78 41.93 14.26
N VAL A 244 -24.72 42.72 14.39
CA VAL A 244 -24.84 44.15 14.75
C VAL A 244 -25.74 44.91 13.76
N ILE A 245 -25.73 44.52 12.48
CA ILE A 245 -26.59 45.13 11.44
C ILE A 245 -28.08 44.82 11.65
N GLU A 246 -28.43 43.65 12.18
CA GLU A 246 -29.82 43.30 12.52
C GLU A 246 -30.34 44.17 13.66
N GLN A 247 -29.52 44.40 14.69
CA GLN A 247 -29.88 45.30 15.78
C GLN A 247 -30.10 46.74 15.29
N ARG A 248 -29.21 47.26 14.43
CA ARG A 248 -29.38 48.60 13.83
C ARG A 248 -30.64 48.71 12.98
N LEU A 249 -31.03 47.64 12.28
CA LEU A 249 -32.27 47.61 11.51
C LEU A 249 -33.50 47.62 12.43
N GLU A 250 -33.50 46.85 13.52
CA GLU A 250 -34.58 46.88 14.53
C GLU A 250 -34.76 48.28 15.15
N GLU A 251 -33.64 48.94 15.48
CA GLU A 251 -33.63 50.33 15.98
C GLU A 251 -34.21 51.29 14.92
N ALA A 252 -33.76 51.20 13.66
CA ALA A 252 -34.24 52.07 12.57
C ALA A 252 -35.71 51.84 12.23
N VAL A 253 -36.22 50.60 12.31
CA VAL A 253 -37.65 50.29 12.11
C VAL A 253 -38.50 50.89 13.24
N THR A 254 -38.01 50.86 14.47
CA THR A 254 -38.68 51.50 15.62
C THR A 254 -38.71 53.02 15.45
N GLU A 255 -37.60 53.61 15.00
CA GLU A 255 -37.49 55.03 14.67
C GLU A 255 -38.44 55.41 13.52
N ALA A 256 -38.58 54.56 12.50
CA ALA A 256 -39.48 54.77 11.36
C ALA A 256 -40.94 54.84 11.81
N GLY A 257 -41.36 53.94 12.70
CA GLY A 257 -42.70 53.96 13.28
C GLY A 257 -42.96 55.24 14.09
N ALA A 258 -41.96 55.71 14.84
CA ALA A 258 -42.06 56.97 15.58
C ALA A 258 -42.12 58.19 14.64
N ALA A 259 -41.33 58.22 13.58
CA ALA A 259 -41.34 59.28 12.56
C ALA A 259 -42.67 59.32 11.79
N GLN A 260 -43.23 58.15 11.43
CA GLN A 260 -44.55 58.04 10.81
C GLN A 260 -45.67 58.58 11.72
N ALA A 261 -45.61 58.27 13.02
CA ALA A 261 -46.56 58.82 13.99
C ALA A 261 -46.43 60.35 14.13
N ARG A 262 -45.21 60.91 14.07
CA ARG A 262 -44.98 62.36 14.04
C ARG A 262 -45.54 63.01 12.78
N LEU A 263 -45.30 62.42 11.62
CA LEU A 263 -45.85 62.89 10.34
C LEU A 263 -47.38 62.92 10.36
N ALA A 264 -48.03 61.83 10.78
CA ALA A 264 -49.49 61.76 10.87
C ALA A 264 -50.09 62.84 11.80
N ARG A 265 -49.43 63.14 12.93
CA ARG A 265 -49.83 64.23 13.84
C ARG A 265 -49.65 65.59 13.19
N ALA A 266 -48.52 65.84 12.51
CA ALA A 266 -48.26 67.10 11.83
C ALA A 266 -49.23 67.34 10.66
N GLU A 267 -49.54 66.30 9.87
CA GLU A 267 -50.52 66.35 8.78
C GLU A 267 -51.93 66.67 9.31
N SER A 268 -52.37 65.96 10.36
CA SER A 268 -53.68 66.22 10.98
C SER A 268 -53.77 67.65 11.51
N ARG A 269 -52.72 68.14 12.18
CA ARG A 269 -52.64 69.50 12.70
C ARG A 269 -52.69 70.56 11.60
N ALA A 270 -51.91 70.40 10.54
CA ALA A 270 -51.91 71.33 9.40
C ALA A 270 -53.29 71.38 8.72
N GLN A 271 -53.93 70.22 8.49
CA GLN A 271 -55.28 70.16 7.90
C GLN A 271 -56.34 70.81 8.78
N GLN A 272 -56.26 70.64 10.11
CA GLN A 272 -57.17 71.27 11.05
C GLN A 272 -57.05 72.80 11.03
N LEU A 273 -55.83 73.33 11.01
CA LEU A 273 -55.57 74.78 10.94
C LEU A 273 -55.97 75.38 9.58
N ASP A 274 -55.76 74.66 8.48
CA ASP A 274 -56.19 75.09 7.15
C ASP A 274 -57.72 75.18 7.03
N ARG A 275 -58.48 74.32 7.73
CA ARG A 275 -59.95 74.42 7.82
C ARG A 275 -60.37 75.61 8.70
N ALA A 276 -59.74 75.79 9.86
CA ALA A 276 -60.04 76.86 10.79
C ALA A 276 -59.81 78.26 10.21
N ASN A 277 -58.87 78.41 9.28
CA ASN A 277 -58.63 79.68 8.59
C ASN A 277 -59.75 80.06 7.62
N ARG A 278 -60.47 79.09 7.05
CA ARG A 278 -61.59 79.35 6.12
C ARG A 278 -62.88 79.68 6.86
N ASP A 279 -63.05 79.17 8.07
CA ASP A 279 -64.22 79.39 8.90
C ASP A 279 -63.83 79.57 10.37
N LEU A 280 -63.81 80.82 10.84
CA LEU A 280 -63.56 81.16 12.25
C LEU A 280 -64.60 80.55 13.21
N GLY A 281 -65.79 80.18 12.74
CA GLY A 281 -66.80 79.48 13.55
C GLY A 281 -66.38 78.05 13.92
N SER A 282 -65.47 77.44 13.15
CA SER A 282 -64.97 76.08 13.38
C SER A 282 -63.87 75.97 14.45
N LEU A 283 -63.39 77.11 14.97
CA LEU A 283 -62.31 77.21 15.97
C LEU A 283 -62.66 76.58 17.32
N GLY A 284 -63.94 76.41 17.63
CA GLY A 284 -64.41 75.85 18.91
C GLY A 284 -63.94 74.42 19.20
N SER A 285 -63.52 73.66 18.18
CA SER A 285 -63.05 72.28 18.32
C SER A 285 -61.53 72.13 18.58
N LEU A 286 -60.77 73.23 18.56
CA LEU A 286 -59.30 73.20 18.49
C LEU A 286 -58.59 73.70 19.77
N THR A 287 -59.32 73.87 20.87
CA THR A 287 -58.93 74.69 22.04
C THR A 287 -57.94 74.03 23.03
N ALA A 288 -57.37 72.86 22.72
CA ALA A 288 -56.60 72.08 23.70
C ALA A 288 -55.06 72.20 23.62
N THR A 289 -54.51 72.96 22.67
CA THR A 289 -53.03 73.08 22.51
C THR A 289 -52.48 74.37 23.09
N GLU A 290 -51.26 74.33 23.61
CA GLU A 290 -50.60 75.47 24.29
C GLU A 290 -50.46 76.71 23.40
N ASP A 291 -50.19 76.51 22.10
CA ASP A 291 -50.13 77.57 21.08
C ASP A 291 -51.49 78.26 20.83
N MET A 292 -52.59 77.61 21.21
CA MET A 292 -53.95 78.10 20.98
C MET A 292 -54.48 78.99 22.12
N ARG A 293 -53.75 79.12 23.24
CA ARG A 293 -54.17 79.92 24.41
C ARG A 293 -54.40 81.40 24.05
N THR A 294 -53.52 81.98 23.24
CA THR A 294 -53.64 83.36 22.75
C THR A 294 -54.87 83.54 21.87
N VAL A 295 -55.13 82.57 20.99
CA VAL A 295 -56.30 82.58 20.10
C VAL A 295 -57.59 82.48 20.91
N SER A 296 -57.66 81.58 21.90
CA SER A 296 -58.81 81.47 22.81
C SER A 296 -59.08 82.77 23.57
N TYR A 297 -58.05 83.43 24.08
CA TYR A 297 -58.17 84.74 24.73
C TYR A 297 -58.71 85.83 23.79
N LEU A 298 -58.22 85.85 22.54
CA LEU A 298 -58.70 86.80 21.54
C LEU A 298 -60.15 86.51 21.11
N ILE A 299 -60.57 85.23 21.06
CA ILE A 299 -61.96 84.84 20.78
C ILE A 299 -62.88 85.29 21.90
N GLU A 300 -62.50 85.10 23.17
CA GLU A 300 -63.30 85.58 24.31
C GLU A 300 -63.47 87.10 24.27
N ARG A 301 -62.39 87.84 23.99
CA ARG A 301 -62.44 89.29 23.76
C ARG A 301 -63.31 89.67 22.56
N LEU A 302 -63.27 88.89 21.48
CA LEU A 302 -64.09 89.12 20.29
C LEU A 302 -65.58 88.97 20.62
N SER A 303 -65.96 87.93 21.35
CA SER A 303 -67.34 87.70 21.80
C SER A 303 -67.84 88.87 22.64
N ALA A 304 -67.07 89.31 23.63
CA ALA A 304 -67.40 90.49 24.44
C ALA A 304 -67.50 91.79 23.60
N ALA A 305 -66.60 91.99 22.63
CA ALA A 305 -66.64 93.15 21.75
C ALA A 305 -67.87 93.15 20.81
N ARG A 306 -68.27 91.97 20.32
CA ARG A 306 -69.46 91.80 19.48
C ARG A 306 -70.75 92.03 20.26
N GLU A 307 -70.83 91.56 21.50
CA GLU A 307 -71.97 91.80 22.40
C GLU A 307 -72.16 93.30 22.66
N ASN A 308 -71.09 94.00 23.05
CA ASN A 308 -71.11 95.46 23.23
C ASN A 308 -71.53 96.21 21.94
N MET A 309 -71.06 95.76 20.77
CA MET A 309 -71.45 96.34 19.49
C MET A 309 -72.95 96.11 19.21
N ALA A 310 -73.48 94.92 19.52
CA ALA A 310 -74.89 94.59 19.34
C ALA A 310 -75.79 95.46 20.23
N GLU A 311 -75.42 95.66 21.50
CA GLU A 311 -76.13 96.56 22.43
C GLU A 311 -76.16 98.01 21.93
N LEU A 312 -75.01 98.53 21.47
CA LEU A 312 -74.91 99.88 20.90
C LEU A 312 -75.73 100.02 19.61
N ASN A 313 -75.81 98.96 18.80
CA ASN A 313 -76.56 98.98 17.54
C ASN A 313 -78.08 98.95 17.74
N LEU A 314 -78.58 98.46 18.88
CA LEU A 314 -80.00 98.52 19.26
C LEU A 314 -80.42 99.93 19.66
N ASN A 315 -79.52 100.70 20.28
CA ASN A 315 -79.83 102.00 20.89
C ASN A 315 -79.37 103.20 20.04
N LEU A 316 -78.44 103.02 19.11
CA LEU A 316 -77.79 104.12 18.37
C LEU A 316 -77.95 103.94 16.85
N GLY A 317 -78.07 105.05 16.13
CA GLY A 317 -78.18 105.03 14.67
C GLY A 317 -76.89 104.53 13.97
N PRO A 318 -76.98 104.04 12.71
CA PRO A 318 -75.88 103.35 12.01
C PRO A 318 -74.59 104.15 11.80
N ARG A 319 -74.64 105.48 11.94
CA ARG A 319 -73.52 106.43 11.74
C ARG A 319 -73.03 107.07 13.04
N HIS A 320 -73.52 106.63 14.21
CA HIS A 320 -73.13 107.21 15.49
C HIS A 320 -71.64 106.91 15.80
N PRO A 321 -70.84 107.89 16.24
CA PRO A 321 -69.40 107.71 16.47
C PRO A 321 -69.03 106.54 17.39
N ALA A 322 -69.83 106.31 18.45
CA ALA A 322 -69.63 105.19 19.37
C ALA A 322 -69.77 103.81 18.69
N LEU A 323 -70.74 103.67 17.77
CA LEU A 323 -70.95 102.43 17.03
C LEU A 323 -69.82 102.19 16.01
N THR A 324 -69.33 103.26 15.36
CA THR A 324 -68.15 103.19 14.49
C THR A 324 -66.92 102.74 15.27
N SER A 325 -66.68 103.30 16.46
CA SER A 325 -65.58 102.85 17.32
C SER A 325 -65.72 101.40 17.77
N ALA A 326 -66.93 100.92 18.07
CA ALA A 326 -67.19 99.53 18.43
C ALA A 326 -66.92 98.57 17.26
N ARG A 327 -67.35 98.92 16.03
CA ARG A 327 -67.04 98.16 14.81
C ARG A 327 -65.52 98.07 14.58
N SER A 328 -64.80 99.19 14.65
CA SER A 328 -63.34 99.18 14.48
C SER A 328 -62.61 98.31 15.51
N ARG A 329 -63.12 98.23 16.76
CA ARG A 329 -62.57 97.33 17.79
C ARG A 329 -62.77 95.85 17.42
N VAL A 330 -63.96 95.48 16.93
CA VAL A 330 -64.23 94.13 16.42
C VAL A 330 -63.28 93.80 15.26
N ASP A 331 -63.18 94.69 14.27
CA ASP A 331 -62.30 94.51 13.10
C ASP A 331 -60.82 94.40 13.49
N GLU A 332 -60.37 95.13 14.51
CA GLU A 332 -59.00 95.03 15.02
C GLU A 332 -58.73 93.68 15.70
N ILE A 333 -59.64 93.22 16.57
CA ILE A 333 -59.50 91.92 17.24
C ILE A 333 -59.53 90.79 16.20
N GLU A 334 -60.42 90.85 15.20
CA GLU A 334 -60.46 89.86 14.11
C GLU A 334 -59.17 89.83 13.28
N ARG A 335 -58.58 91.00 12.97
CA ARG A 335 -57.27 91.06 12.28
C ARG A 335 -56.16 90.45 13.12
N ARG A 336 -56.15 90.68 14.44
CA ARG A 336 -55.18 90.07 15.36
C ARG A 336 -55.34 88.55 15.42
N ILE A 337 -56.58 88.04 15.47
CA ILE A 337 -56.86 86.58 15.44
C ILE A 337 -56.34 85.98 14.14
N ARG A 338 -56.65 86.59 12.98
CA ARG A 338 -56.18 86.10 11.67
C ARG A 338 -54.66 86.09 11.58
N GLY A 339 -53.99 87.15 12.05
CA GLY A 339 -52.52 87.21 12.09
C GLY A 339 -51.90 86.12 12.96
N GLU A 340 -52.49 85.84 14.13
CA GLU A 340 -52.02 84.77 15.01
C GLU A 340 -52.27 83.38 14.41
N LEU A 341 -53.44 83.16 13.81
CA LEU A 341 -53.76 81.92 13.10
C LEU A 341 -52.81 81.67 11.92
N ASP A 342 -52.49 82.69 11.13
CA ASP A 342 -51.53 82.57 10.03
C ASP A 342 -50.12 82.22 10.53
N ARG A 343 -49.70 82.81 11.65
CA ARG A 343 -48.42 82.47 12.29
C ARG A 343 -48.38 81.01 12.75
N ILE A 344 -49.44 80.54 13.44
CA ILE A 344 -49.56 79.15 13.89
C ILE A 344 -49.61 78.19 12.70
N ARG A 345 -50.32 78.55 11.63
CA ARG A 345 -50.39 77.77 10.38
C ARG A 345 -49.03 77.65 9.72
N GLN A 346 -48.28 78.74 9.61
CA GLN A 346 -46.92 78.70 9.05
C GLN A 346 -46.00 77.80 9.89
N ALA A 347 -46.09 77.85 11.23
CA ALA A 347 -45.35 76.95 12.10
C ALA A 347 -45.75 75.47 11.87
N ALA A 348 -47.06 75.17 11.80
CA ALA A 348 -47.54 73.81 11.55
C ALA A 348 -47.16 73.27 10.16
N GLN A 349 -47.11 74.13 9.13
CA GLN A 349 -46.63 73.77 7.80
C GLN A 349 -45.13 73.50 7.81
N ALA A 350 -44.34 74.30 8.53
CA ALA A 350 -42.91 74.04 8.71
C ALA A 350 -42.65 72.73 9.46
N ASP A 351 -43.46 72.42 10.49
CA ASP A 351 -43.40 71.15 11.22
C ASP A 351 -43.76 69.96 10.33
N LEU A 352 -44.77 70.09 9.47
CA LEU A 352 -45.14 69.06 8.49
C LEU A 352 -43.99 68.78 7.52
N VAL A 353 -43.39 69.81 6.94
CA VAL A 353 -42.23 69.66 6.03
C VAL A 353 -41.07 68.96 6.75
N ARG A 354 -40.80 69.33 8.01
CA ARG A 354 -39.76 68.72 8.84
C ARG A 354 -40.05 67.25 9.13
N ALA A 355 -41.28 66.92 9.56
CA ALA A 355 -41.69 65.56 9.86
C ALA A 355 -41.66 64.66 8.61
N ARG A 356 -41.97 65.21 7.44
CA ARG A 356 -41.88 64.49 6.16
C ARG A 356 -40.45 64.22 5.75
N ALA A 357 -39.57 65.21 5.86
CA ALA A 357 -38.14 65.03 5.61
C ALA A 357 -37.51 63.99 6.56
N GLU A 358 -37.91 63.99 7.83
CA GLU A 358 -37.48 63.00 8.82
C GLU A 358 -37.95 61.58 8.44
N GLN A 359 -39.23 61.41 8.07
CA GLN A 359 -39.75 60.13 7.62
C GLN A 359 -39.05 59.61 6.35
N ASP A 360 -38.78 60.49 5.38
CA ASP A 360 -38.05 60.15 4.16
C ASP A 360 -36.60 59.69 4.47
N ASP A 361 -35.89 60.38 5.39
CA ASP A 361 -34.53 60.00 5.80
C ASP A 361 -34.50 58.62 6.47
N VAL A 362 -35.37 58.42 7.46
CA VAL A 362 -35.42 57.14 8.20
C VAL A 362 -35.85 56.00 7.28
N THR A 363 -36.77 56.24 6.35
CA THR A 363 -37.19 55.23 5.34
C THR A 363 -36.02 54.84 4.43
N LYS A 364 -35.23 55.81 3.96
CA LYS A 364 -34.01 55.54 3.17
C LYS A 364 -32.99 54.74 3.99
N ARG A 365 -32.83 55.08 5.27
CA ARG A 365 -31.92 54.37 6.18
C ARG A 365 -32.35 52.91 6.41
N VAL A 366 -33.64 52.66 6.63
CA VAL A 366 -34.21 51.30 6.71
C VAL A 366 -33.96 50.51 5.41
N ALA A 367 -34.19 51.12 4.25
CA ALA A 367 -33.95 50.47 2.96
C ALA A 367 -32.46 50.11 2.75
N SER A 368 -31.54 51.01 3.10
CA SER A 368 -30.09 50.76 3.05
C SER A 368 -29.69 49.62 3.99
N LEU A 369 -30.12 49.66 5.25
CA LEU A 369 -29.82 48.63 6.24
C LEU A 369 -30.40 47.27 5.86
N THR A 370 -31.57 47.24 5.20
CA THR A 370 -32.17 46.00 4.69
C THR A 370 -31.33 45.40 3.57
N ALA A 371 -30.84 46.22 2.64
CA ALA A 371 -29.96 45.77 1.57
C ALA A 371 -28.61 45.26 2.11
N ASP A 372 -28.04 45.95 3.09
CA ASP A 372 -26.79 45.54 3.75
C ASP A 372 -26.95 44.27 4.59
N LEU A 373 -28.10 44.09 5.26
CA LEU A 373 -28.46 42.84 5.92
C LEU A 373 -28.53 41.67 4.93
N GLY A 374 -29.09 41.89 3.74
CA GLY A 374 -29.10 40.88 2.67
C GLY A 374 -27.69 40.41 2.29
N LYS A 375 -26.75 41.35 2.13
CA LYS A 375 -25.33 41.04 1.86
C LYS A 375 -24.68 40.33 3.04
N ALA A 376 -24.93 40.78 4.27
CA ALA A 376 -24.40 40.16 5.48
C ALA A 376 -24.88 38.71 5.64
N ARG A 377 -26.15 38.43 5.34
CA ARG A 377 -26.69 37.05 5.35
C ARG A 377 -26.05 36.17 4.29
N GLN A 378 -25.82 36.69 3.09
CA GLN A 378 -25.12 35.95 2.05
C GLN A 378 -23.68 35.61 2.48
N ALA A 379 -22.96 36.59 3.05
CA ALA A 379 -21.62 36.37 3.59
C ALA A 379 -21.65 35.38 4.78
N GLN A 380 -22.70 35.37 5.61
CA GLN A 380 -22.83 34.41 6.71
C GLN A 380 -22.94 32.95 6.21
N ILE A 381 -23.61 32.73 5.07
CA ILE A 381 -23.66 31.40 4.44
C ILE A 381 -22.27 30.97 3.97
N GLU A 382 -21.53 31.86 3.33
CA GLU A 382 -20.15 31.61 2.87
C GLU A 382 -19.20 31.36 4.05
N LEU A 383 -19.33 32.14 5.14
CA LEU A 383 -18.60 31.91 6.38
C LEU A 383 -18.92 30.52 6.96
N GLY A 384 -20.19 30.10 6.96
CA GLY A 384 -20.59 28.77 7.42
C GLY A 384 -19.93 27.64 6.63
N ALA A 385 -19.74 27.81 5.32
CA ALA A 385 -19.00 26.84 4.50
C ALA A 385 -17.51 26.78 4.87
N LEU A 386 -16.88 27.94 5.15
CA LEU A 386 -15.49 28.00 5.64
C LEU A 386 -15.34 27.38 7.02
N GLU A 387 -16.30 27.61 7.93
CA GLU A 387 -16.31 27.00 9.26
C GLU A 387 -16.53 25.48 9.19
N GLN A 388 -17.32 25.00 8.24
CA GLN A 388 -17.45 23.57 7.97
C GLN A 388 -16.14 22.97 7.44
N GLU A 389 -15.39 23.70 6.60
CA GLU A 389 -14.05 23.29 6.15
C GLU A 389 -13.07 23.22 7.33
N VAL A 390 -13.07 24.22 8.22
CA VAL A 390 -12.27 24.22 9.46
C VAL A 390 -12.61 23.00 10.32
N LYS A 391 -13.91 22.73 10.52
CA LYS A 391 -14.36 21.58 11.30
C LYS A 391 -13.89 20.26 10.68
N ALA A 392 -14.06 20.08 9.37
CA ALA A 392 -13.62 18.88 8.68
C ALA A 392 -12.09 18.68 8.79
N ASN A 393 -11.30 19.74 8.66
CA ASN A 393 -9.85 19.67 8.82
C ASN A 393 -9.45 19.33 10.26
N ARG A 394 -10.17 19.86 11.26
CA ARG A 394 -9.95 19.55 12.69
C ARG A 394 -10.31 18.10 13.02
N ASP A 395 -11.42 17.61 12.52
CA ASP A 395 -11.86 16.22 12.71
C ASP A 395 -10.85 15.24 12.07
N LEU A 396 -10.40 15.55 10.85
CA LEU A 396 -9.35 14.79 10.18
C LEU A 396 -8.03 14.79 10.97
N LEU A 397 -7.56 15.95 11.44
CA LEU A 397 -6.36 16.03 12.28
C LEU A 397 -6.51 15.18 13.54
N THR A 398 -7.63 15.31 14.25
CA THR A 398 -7.89 14.57 15.49
C THR A 398 -7.91 13.07 15.26
N SER A 399 -8.57 12.60 14.19
CA SER A 399 -8.59 11.17 13.84
C SER A 399 -7.20 10.61 13.52
N PHE A 400 -6.35 11.38 12.81
CA PHE A 400 -4.98 11.00 12.52
C PHE A 400 -4.09 11.01 13.77
N GLU A 401 -4.28 11.97 14.67
CA GLU A 401 -3.56 12.00 15.96
C GLU A 401 -3.91 10.79 16.83
N THR A 402 -5.19 10.42 16.92
CA THR A 402 -5.63 9.20 17.62
C THR A 402 -5.00 7.95 17.00
N ARG A 403 -5.10 7.79 15.66
CA ARG A 403 -4.50 6.63 14.96
C ARG A 403 -2.98 6.58 15.11
N SER A 404 -2.32 7.73 15.17
CA SER A 404 -0.88 7.81 15.41
C SER A 404 -0.50 7.36 16.82
N ARG A 405 -1.30 7.71 17.84
CA ARG A 405 -1.08 7.25 19.23
C ARG A 405 -1.31 5.75 19.36
N GLU A 406 -2.39 5.25 18.75
CA GLU A 406 -2.67 3.81 18.68
C GLU A 406 -1.50 3.06 18.02
N ALA A 407 -1.03 3.53 16.85
CA ALA A 407 0.10 2.92 16.15
C ALA A 407 1.40 2.92 16.98
N ASP A 408 1.67 4.00 17.75
CA ASP A 408 2.84 4.06 18.64
C ASP A 408 2.72 3.06 19.80
N GLU A 409 1.55 2.96 20.43
CA GLU A 409 1.30 1.98 21.50
C GLU A 409 1.43 0.53 20.99
N PHE A 410 0.88 0.23 19.81
CA PHE A 410 1.03 -1.10 19.20
C PHE A 410 2.46 -1.39 18.76
N GLY A 411 3.22 -0.40 18.26
CA GLY A 411 4.63 -0.56 17.91
C GLY A 411 5.51 -0.95 19.10
N ARG A 412 5.14 -0.56 20.32
CA ARG A 412 5.82 -0.97 21.56
C ARG A 412 5.49 -2.41 21.97
N ILE A 413 4.31 -2.92 21.60
CA ILE A 413 3.91 -4.32 21.78
C ILE A 413 4.46 -5.12 20.60
N SER A 414 5.78 -5.34 20.59
CA SER A 414 6.41 -6.18 19.58
C SER A 414 5.94 -7.63 19.72
N ALA A 415 5.01 -8.06 18.85
CA ALA A 415 4.82 -9.48 18.60
C ALA A 415 6.12 -9.99 17.94
N VAL A 416 6.92 -10.72 18.71
CA VAL A 416 8.15 -11.33 18.18
C VAL A 416 7.75 -12.61 17.46
N ASN A 417 7.72 -12.54 16.14
CA ASN A 417 7.30 -13.66 15.26
C ASN A 417 8.41 -14.72 15.10
N LEU A 418 9.59 -14.48 15.68
CA LEU A 418 10.82 -15.24 15.49
C LEU A 418 11.33 -15.75 16.83
N ARG A 419 11.36 -17.07 17.01
CA ARG A 419 11.87 -17.68 18.25
C ARG A 419 12.83 -18.82 17.93
N VAL A 420 14.00 -18.80 18.56
CA VAL A 420 14.95 -19.92 18.49
C VAL A 420 14.32 -21.12 19.20
N ALA A 421 14.03 -22.19 18.46
CA ALA A 421 13.46 -23.42 18.99
C ALA A 421 14.54 -24.32 19.58
N SER A 422 15.67 -24.44 18.88
CA SER A 422 16.88 -25.11 19.37
C SER A 422 18.12 -24.52 18.71
N GLY A 423 19.19 -24.34 19.48
CA GLY A 423 20.49 -23.94 18.95
C GLY A 423 21.23 -25.12 18.32
N ALA A 424 22.08 -24.83 17.33
CA ALA A 424 22.99 -25.81 16.78
C ALA A 424 23.97 -26.29 17.85
N VAL A 425 24.15 -27.60 17.91
CA VAL A 425 25.17 -28.29 18.71
C VAL A 425 26.22 -28.90 17.78
N PRO A 426 27.49 -29.03 18.19
CA PRO A 426 28.53 -29.62 17.36
C PRO A 426 28.14 -31.06 17.00
N ALA A 427 27.97 -31.33 15.72
CA ALA A 427 27.57 -32.64 15.28
C ALA A 427 28.68 -33.66 15.52
N ARG A 428 28.31 -34.78 16.15
CA ARG A 428 29.12 -36.00 16.08
C ARG A 428 29.19 -36.42 14.62
N ALA A 429 30.41 -36.70 14.14
CA ALA A 429 30.62 -37.22 12.78
C ALA A 429 29.62 -38.36 12.53
N GLY A 430 28.79 -38.23 11.49
CA GLY A 430 27.87 -39.30 11.08
C GLY A 430 28.65 -40.59 10.85
N SER A 431 27.99 -41.75 11.02
CA SER A 431 28.64 -43.06 10.92
C SER A 431 29.41 -43.17 9.60
N GLN A 432 30.74 -43.00 9.68
CA GLN A 432 31.60 -43.06 8.51
C GLN A 432 31.64 -44.45 7.90
N ILE A 433 31.10 -45.45 8.62
CA ILE A 433 31.04 -46.86 8.26
C ILE A 433 30.18 -47.05 7.00
N VAL A 434 29.03 -46.37 6.90
CA VAL A 434 28.13 -46.49 5.74
C VAL A 434 28.77 -45.87 4.50
N ALA A 435 29.40 -44.71 4.65
CA ALA A 435 30.10 -44.05 3.55
C ALA A 435 31.37 -44.82 3.13
N THR A 436 32.18 -45.33 4.07
CA THR A 436 33.33 -46.20 3.76
C THR A 436 32.88 -47.47 3.05
N ALA A 437 31.76 -48.06 3.47
CA ALA A 437 31.23 -49.28 2.86
C ALA A 437 30.74 -49.02 1.43
N ALA A 438 30.05 -47.89 1.18
CA ALA A 438 29.62 -47.54 -0.17
C ALA A 438 30.80 -47.35 -1.14
N TRP A 439 31.85 -46.64 -0.73
CA TRP A 439 33.07 -46.47 -1.53
C TRP A 439 33.86 -47.77 -1.69
N ALA A 440 33.88 -48.63 -0.67
CA ALA A 440 34.46 -49.97 -0.74
C ALA A 440 33.70 -50.87 -1.74
N ILE A 441 32.37 -50.87 -1.70
CA ILE A 441 31.52 -51.63 -2.63
C ILE A 441 31.70 -51.12 -4.06
N LEU A 442 31.72 -49.80 -4.26
CA LEU A 442 31.92 -49.21 -5.58
C LEU A 442 33.31 -49.54 -6.15
N GLY A 443 34.36 -49.46 -5.32
CA GLY A 443 35.71 -49.88 -5.69
C GLY A 443 35.81 -51.38 -5.99
N GLY A 444 35.15 -52.23 -5.19
CA GLY A 444 35.08 -53.67 -5.42
C GLY A 444 34.31 -54.05 -6.69
N ALA A 445 33.20 -53.37 -6.98
CA ALA A 445 32.42 -53.58 -8.20
C ALA A 445 33.19 -53.17 -9.46
N LEU A 446 33.93 -52.04 -9.41
CA LEU A 446 34.84 -51.64 -10.48
C LEU A 446 35.96 -52.67 -10.66
N GLY A 447 36.56 -53.14 -9.57
CA GLY A 447 37.57 -54.20 -9.59
C GLY A 447 37.05 -55.50 -10.21
N LEU A 448 35.79 -55.87 -9.91
CA LEU A 448 35.15 -57.05 -10.48
C LEU A 448 34.94 -56.92 -11.99
N LEU A 449 34.48 -55.77 -12.46
CA LEU A 449 34.31 -55.49 -13.90
C LEU A 449 35.64 -55.57 -14.65
N VAL A 450 36.70 -54.99 -14.10
CA VAL A 450 38.05 -55.05 -14.67
C VAL A 450 38.57 -56.48 -14.69
N ALA A 451 38.36 -57.24 -13.62
CA ALA A 451 38.79 -58.64 -13.52
C ALA A 451 38.06 -59.54 -14.52
N LEU A 452 36.74 -59.40 -14.66
CA LEU A 452 35.94 -60.17 -15.62
C LEU A 452 36.28 -59.81 -17.07
N GLY A 453 36.48 -58.52 -17.36
CA GLY A 453 36.93 -58.05 -18.67
C GLY A 453 38.32 -58.58 -19.04
N GLY A 454 39.25 -58.59 -18.08
CA GLY A 454 40.60 -59.15 -18.24
C GLY A 454 40.59 -60.66 -18.49
N VAL A 455 39.73 -61.41 -17.78
CA VAL A 455 39.57 -62.87 -17.97
C VAL A 455 38.93 -63.18 -19.32
N ALA A 456 37.93 -62.41 -19.76
CA ALA A 456 37.30 -62.57 -21.07
C ALA A 456 38.29 -62.30 -22.20
N LEU A 457 39.12 -61.25 -22.08
CA LEU A 457 40.17 -60.93 -23.04
C LEU A 457 41.24 -62.03 -23.08
N TRP A 458 41.65 -62.56 -21.93
CA TRP A 458 42.61 -63.66 -21.83
C TRP A 458 42.08 -64.98 -22.44
N ALA A 459 40.79 -65.26 -22.24
CA ALA A 459 40.10 -66.39 -22.88
C ALA A 459 39.98 -66.22 -24.41
N MET A 460 39.78 -65.00 -24.90
CA MET A 460 39.73 -64.72 -26.34
C MET A 460 41.10 -64.92 -27.01
N ILE A 461 42.19 -64.52 -26.33
CA ILE A 461 43.57 -64.72 -26.79
C ILE A 461 44.00 -66.21 -26.72
N SER A 462 43.46 -67.00 -25.80
CA SER A 462 43.74 -68.45 -25.72
C SER A 462 43.03 -69.23 -26.83
N VAL A 463 41.81 -68.83 -27.22
CA VAL A 463 41.07 -69.42 -28.34
C VAL A 463 41.72 -69.10 -29.70
N GLY A 464 42.23 -67.87 -29.90
CA GLY A 464 42.95 -67.48 -31.11
C GLY A 464 44.23 -68.29 -31.38
N ARG A 465 44.88 -68.83 -30.32
CA ARG A 465 46.06 -69.70 -30.46
C ARG A 465 45.74 -71.14 -30.87
N VAL A 466 44.51 -71.61 -30.69
CA VAL A 466 44.07 -72.97 -31.08
C VAL A 466 43.64 -73.02 -32.55
N ALA A 467 43.07 -71.94 -33.11
CA ALA A 467 42.69 -71.87 -34.51
C ALA A 467 43.88 -71.92 -35.49
N LYS A 468 45.09 -71.53 -35.06
CA LYS A 468 46.32 -71.56 -35.89
C LYS A 468 47.00 -72.93 -35.96
N ARG A 469 46.51 -73.97 -35.25
CA ARG A 469 47.12 -75.32 -35.20
C ARG A 469 46.34 -76.43 -35.94
N ARG A 470 45.23 -76.13 -36.62
CA ARG A 470 44.41 -77.13 -37.35
C ARG A 470 44.41 -76.98 -38.88
N GLY A 471 45.23 -76.09 -39.45
CA GLY A 471 45.35 -75.88 -40.90
C GLY A 471 46.53 -76.57 -41.59
N GLY A 472 47.10 -77.64 -41.02
CA GLY A 472 48.29 -78.30 -41.55
C GLY A 472 48.14 -79.82 -41.70
N ALA A 473 48.12 -80.27 -42.95
CA ALA A 473 48.30 -81.64 -43.46
C ALA A 473 47.12 -82.63 -43.35
N ALA A 474 46.78 -83.45 -44.36
CA ALA A 474 47.04 -83.51 -45.80
C ALA A 474 46.22 -84.71 -46.33
N ALA A 475 45.64 -84.62 -47.52
CA ALA A 475 45.32 -85.79 -48.34
C ALA A 475 45.41 -85.41 -49.83
N THR A 476 46.28 -86.09 -50.55
CA THR A 476 46.46 -86.14 -52.01
C THR A 476 46.45 -87.62 -52.42
N PRO A 477 46.33 -88.03 -53.70
CA PRO A 477 46.32 -87.27 -54.97
C PRO A 477 45.06 -87.64 -55.83
N THR A 478 44.77 -87.17 -57.06
CA THR A 478 45.56 -87.19 -58.30
C THR A 478 44.76 -86.52 -59.44
N ALA A 479 45.52 -85.98 -60.41
CA ALA A 479 45.27 -85.90 -61.85
C ALA A 479 44.36 -84.79 -62.45
N ALA A 480 45.06 -83.88 -63.16
CA ALA A 480 44.81 -83.41 -64.53
C ALA A 480 43.49 -82.65 -64.82
N ALA A 481 43.42 -81.54 -65.56
CA ALA A 481 44.33 -80.87 -66.49
C ALA A 481 43.85 -79.42 -66.69
N SER A 482 44.74 -78.58 -67.24
CA SER A 482 44.51 -77.47 -68.20
C SER A 482 43.32 -76.51 -68.00
N GLY A 483 43.64 -75.21 -67.85
CA GLY A 483 42.67 -74.10 -67.99
C GLY A 483 42.18 -73.88 -69.44
N PRO A 484 41.66 -72.69 -69.82
CA PRO A 484 41.42 -71.48 -69.01
C PRO A 484 40.02 -70.83 -69.21
N ALA A 485 39.81 -69.73 -68.48
CA ALA A 485 39.06 -68.54 -68.87
C ALA A 485 37.51 -68.46 -68.76
N GLN A 486 37.12 -67.23 -68.38
CA GLN A 486 35.87 -66.50 -68.60
C GLN A 486 34.76 -66.51 -67.53
N ALA A 487 34.53 -65.27 -67.05
CA ALA A 487 33.34 -64.74 -66.39
C ALA A 487 32.08 -64.84 -67.29
N PRO A 488 30.96 -64.18 -66.95
CA PRO A 488 30.26 -64.00 -65.68
C PRO A 488 28.87 -64.70 -65.76
N ALA A 489 28.02 -64.62 -64.75
CA ALA A 489 26.58 -64.33 -64.88
C ALA A 489 25.77 -64.67 -63.61
N ASN A 490 25.11 -63.64 -63.09
CA ASN A 490 23.77 -63.69 -62.48
C ASN A 490 22.82 -64.51 -63.39
N PRO A 491 21.65 -65.06 -62.97
CA PRO A 491 20.67 -64.26 -62.25
C PRO A 491 19.62 -65.02 -61.40
N VAL A 492 18.65 -64.25 -60.85
CA VAL A 492 17.21 -64.57 -60.83
C VAL A 492 16.78 -65.65 -59.81
N ARG A 493 15.74 -65.47 -58.98
CA ARG A 493 14.57 -64.58 -59.07
C ARG A 493 13.80 -64.64 -57.74
N ALA A 494 13.02 -63.57 -57.56
CA ALA A 494 11.63 -63.57 -57.11
C ALA A 494 11.35 -64.03 -55.67
N ALA A 495 10.94 -63.11 -54.80
CA ALA A 495 9.61 -62.48 -54.74
C ALA A 495 8.85 -63.14 -53.57
N ALA A 496 8.01 -62.50 -52.80
CA ALA A 496 7.47 -61.14 -52.75
C ALA A 496 7.11 -60.91 -51.26
N ALA A 497 7.23 -59.67 -50.76
CA ALA A 497 6.09 -58.81 -50.39
C ALA A 497 5.26 -59.32 -49.18
N ALA A 498 4.80 -58.50 -48.25
CA ALA A 498 4.45 -57.09 -48.28
C ALA A 498 4.57 -56.57 -46.83
N ALA A 499 5.27 -55.46 -46.58
CA ALA A 499 4.78 -54.09 -46.64
C ALA A 499 3.78 -53.71 -45.54
N LYS A 500 4.17 -52.76 -44.68
CA LYS A 500 3.60 -51.41 -44.75
C LYS A 500 4.48 -50.40 -44.04
N ALA A 501 4.78 -49.34 -44.77
CA ALA A 501 5.50 -48.15 -44.38
C ALA A 501 4.54 -47.12 -43.76
N GLY A 502 5.11 -46.17 -43.01
CA GLY A 502 4.49 -44.92 -42.64
C GLY A 502 5.58 -43.93 -42.23
N ALA A 503 5.89 -42.99 -43.11
CA ALA A 503 6.95 -42.00 -43.01
C ALA A 503 6.40 -40.61 -42.64
N ASN A 504 7.11 -39.90 -41.74
CA ASN A 504 7.40 -38.43 -41.70
C ASN A 504 6.23 -37.40 -41.70
N PRO A 505 6.44 -36.07 -41.46
CA PRO A 505 7.51 -35.30 -40.79
C PRO A 505 6.91 -34.24 -39.78
N PRO A 506 7.66 -33.21 -39.28
CA PRO A 506 7.34 -32.45 -38.06
C PRO A 506 6.65 -31.09 -38.29
N GLY A 507 5.94 -30.60 -37.25
CA GLY A 507 5.33 -29.27 -37.20
C GLY A 507 6.04 -28.33 -36.22
N ARG A 508 6.35 -27.12 -36.70
CA ARG A 508 7.01 -26.00 -36.01
C ARG A 508 6.00 -24.85 -35.93
N GLY A 509 6.01 -24.06 -34.84
CA GLY A 509 5.28 -22.79 -34.69
C GLY A 509 4.18 -22.85 -33.61
N GLY A 510 3.96 -21.88 -32.73
CA GLY A 510 4.47 -20.51 -32.69
C GLY A 510 4.37 -19.90 -31.29
N ARG A 511 4.98 -18.73 -31.18
CA ARG A 511 4.90 -17.78 -30.07
C ARG A 511 3.53 -17.07 -30.07
N ASP A 512 3.28 -16.40 -28.95
CA ASP A 512 2.67 -15.06 -28.81
C ASP A 512 1.32 -14.92 -28.08
N LEU A 513 1.41 -14.09 -27.01
CA LEU A 513 0.51 -13.02 -26.54
C LEU A 513 -0.60 -13.36 -25.53
N LEU A 514 -0.47 -12.78 -24.31
CA LEU A 514 -1.33 -11.72 -23.71
C LEU A 514 -2.53 -12.30 -22.94
N GLN A 515 -3.19 -11.67 -21.98
CA GLN A 515 -3.00 -10.58 -21.01
C GLN A 515 -4.39 -10.48 -20.33
N ALA A 516 -4.41 -10.21 -19.02
CA ALA A 516 -5.48 -9.57 -18.24
C ALA A 516 -6.95 -10.02 -18.37
N GLY A 517 -7.50 -10.40 -17.21
CA GLY A 517 -8.91 -10.29 -16.83
C GLY A 517 -8.97 -10.24 -15.31
#